data_AF-U6DA93-F1
#
_entry.id   AF-U6DA93-F1
#
_cell.length_a   1.000
_cell.length_b   1.000
_cell.length_c   1.000
_cell.angle_alpha   90.00
_cell.angle_beta   90.00
_cell.angle_gamma   90.00
#
_symmetry.space_group_name_H-M   'P 1'
#
loop_
_entity.id
_entity.type
_entity.pdbx_description
1 polymer ?
#
loop_
_entity_poly.entity_id
_entity_poly.type
_entity_poly.pdbx_seq_one_letter_code
_entity_poly.pdbx_strand_id
1 'polypeptide(L)'
;LPPRPPAALALHPDLEPGNFSADEAGAQLFVQSFNSSAELVMYQSTVASWAYDTNITEENARRQEEAALLNQEFAEVWGQKAKDLYDPIWQNFSDPILRRVISGVRTLGPANLPVEKRQQYNSLLSNMNRIYSTARVCFYPNKTAICWSLDPELTHIMAISRNYALLLYAWEGWHNAVGTPLKPLYQNFTTLSNEAYQKDGFSDTGAYWRSWYESPTFVEDLE
;
A
#
# COMPACT_ATOMS: atom_id res chain seq x y z
N LEU A 1 8.55 -6.97 -24.02
CA LEU A 1 8.39 -5.53 -23.79
C LEU A 1 7.80 -5.37 -22.40
N PRO A 2 8.32 -4.51 -21.52
CA PRO A 2 7.61 -4.22 -20.27
C PRO A 2 6.21 -3.68 -20.60
N PRO A 3 5.18 -4.02 -19.81
CA PRO A 3 3.83 -3.49 -20.01
C PRO A 3 3.88 -1.96 -19.95
N ARG A 4 3.09 -1.31 -20.82
CA ARG A 4 2.99 0.14 -20.89
C ARG A 4 2.43 0.64 -19.55
N PRO A 5 3.02 1.68 -18.91
CA PRO A 5 2.49 2.23 -17.68
C PRO A 5 1.02 2.63 -17.90
N PRO A 6 0.13 2.38 -16.92
CA PRO A 6 -1.24 2.84 -17.02
C PRO A 6 -1.26 4.36 -17.12
N ALA A 7 -2.02 4.90 -18.08
CA ALA A 7 -2.18 6.36 -18.21
C ALA A 7 -2.83 6.90 -16.93
N ALA A 8 -2.33 8.03 -16.41
CA ALA A 8 -2.96 8.70 -15.29
C ALA A 8 -4.39 9.09 -15.69
N LEU A 9 -5.38 8.43 -15.07
CA LEU A 9 -6.79 8.77 -15.25
C LEU A 9 -7.06 9.98 -14.37
N ALA A 10 -7.38 11.11 -15.00
CA ALA A 10 -7.84 12.28 -14.27
C ALA A 10 -9.09 11.92 -13.45
N LEU A 11 -9.14 12.42 -12.21
CA LEU A 11 -10.26 12.19 -11.32
C LEU A 11 -11.55 12.76 -11.96
N HIS A 12 -12.67 12.04 -11.83
CA HIS A 12 -13.95 12.55 -12.35
C HIS A 12 -14.34 13.83 -11.56
N PRO A 13 -14.86 14.89 -12.19
CA PRO A 13 -15.18 16.14 -11.50
C PRO A 13 -16.09 15.97 -10.27
N ASP A 14 -17.02 15.03 -10.30
CA ASP A 14 -17.92 14.74 -9.17
C ASP A 14 -17.19 14.16 -7.93
N LEU A 15 -15.95 13.69 -8.09
CA LEU A 15 -15.11 13.16 -7.03
C LEU A 15 -14.09 14.19 -6.50
N GLU A 16 -14.00 15.36 -7.14
CA GLU A 16 -13.13 16.45 -6.68
C GLU A 16 -13.73 17.16 -5.45
N PRO A 17 -12.88 17.69 -4.55
CA PRO A 17 -13.37 18.44 -3.41
C PRO A 17 -14.03 19.76 -3.84
N GLY A 18 -15.19 20.06 -3.25
CA GLY A 18 -15.84 21.36 -3.38
C GLY A 18 -15.10 22.50 -2.67
N ASN A 19 -15.80 23.61 -2.47
CA ASN A 19 -15.30 24.73 -1.65
C ASN A 19 -15.87 24.64 -0.23
N PHE A 20 -15.01 24.83 0.74
CA PHE A 20 -15.33 24.77 2.16
C PHE A 20 -14.68 25.95 2.88
N SER A 21 -15.29 26.43 3.96
CA SER A 21 -14.69 27.45 4.83
C SER A 21 -13.53 26.87 5.63
N ALA A 22 -12.56 27.73 5.96
CA ALA A 22 -11.40 27.41 6.81
C ALA A 22 -11.74 27.55 8.30
N ASP A 23 -12.79 26.85 8.73
CA ASP A 23 -13.28 26.78 10.11
C ASP A 23 -13.82 25.37 10.44
N GLU A 24 -14.19 25.14 11.70
CA GLU A 24 -14.68 23.83 12.15
C GLU A 24 -15.97 23.41 11.45
N ALA A 25 -16.89 24.35 11.19
CA ALA A 25 -18.13 24.07 10.46
C ALA A 25 -17.85 23.67 8.99
N GLY A 26 -16.90 24.34 8.34
CA GLY A 26 -16.43 23.98 7.01
C GLY A 26 -15.78 22.59 6.99
N ALA A 27 -14.97 22.27 8.00
CA ALA A 27 -14.36 20.95 8.13
C ALA A 27 -15.40 19.82 8.29
N GLN A 28 -16.52 20.07 8.99
CA GLN A 28 -17.62 19.10 9.08
C GLN A 28 -18.24 18.82 7.72
N LEU A 29 -18.52 19.87 6.92
CA LEU A 29 -19.04 19.73 5.56
C LEU A 29 -18.02 19.06 4.62
N PHE A 30 -16.74 19.40 4.77
CA PHE A 30 -15.64 18.76 4.05
C PHE A 30 -15.62 17.26 4.31
N VAL A 31 -15.67 16.82 5.57
CA VAL A 31 -15.65 15.39 5.92
C VAL A 31 -16.90 14.65 5.42
N GLN A 32 -18.08 15.27 5.48
CA GLN A 32 -19.31 14.66 4.95
C GLN A 32 -19.20 14.43 3.43
N SER A 33 -18.70 15.42 2.69
CA SER A 33 -18.50 15.34 1.24
C SER A 33 -17.40 14.33 0.89
N PHE A 34 -16.29 14.33 1.63
CA PHE A 34 -15.21 13.36 1.49
C PHE A 34 -15.74 11.94 1.64
N ASN A 35 -16.54 11.67 2.68
CA ASN A 35 -17.02 10.31 2.96
C ASN A 35 -17.82 9.73 1.79
N SER A 36 -18.76 10.51 1.21
CA SER A 36 -19.56 10.03 0.08
C SER A 36 -18.73 9.66 -1.16
N SER A 37 -17.68 10.44 -1.45
CA SER A 37 -16.83 10.19 -2.62
C SER A 37 -15.76 9.12 -2.33
N ALA A 38 -15.23 9.10 -1.12
CA ALA A 38 -14.21 8.14 -0.68
C ALA A 38 -14.75 6.70 -0.68
N GLU A 39 -16.01 6.48 -0.28
CA GLU A 39 -16.62 5.15 -0.33
C GLU A 39 -16.60 4.55 -1.74
N LEU A 40 -16.90 5.36 -2.77
CA LEU A 40 -16.89 4.91 -4.15
C LEU A 40 -15.48 4.58 -4.66
N VAL A 41 -14.51 5.46 -4.41
CA VAL A 41 -13.12 5.27 -4.85
C VAL A 41 -12.48 4.09 -4.13
N MET A 42 -12.71 3.97 -2.82
CA MET A 42 -12.22 2.85 -2.00
C MET A 42 -12.83 1.53 -2.47
N TYR A 43 -14.12 1.49 -2.80
CA TYR A 43 -14.77 0.30 -3.33
C TYR A 43 -14.11 -0.16 -4.65
N GLN A 44 -13.87 0.75 -5.59
CA GLN A 44 -13.22 0.43 -6.87
C GLN A 44 -11.81 -0.14 -6.68
N SER A 45 -10.99 0.52 -5.84
CA SER A 45 -9.64 0.06 -5.49
C SER A 45 -9.63 -1.32 -4.83
N THR A 46 -10.58 -1.55 -3.91
CA THR A 46 -10.73 -2.81 -3.19
C THR A 46 -11.14 -3.95 -4.12
N VAL A 47 -12.11 -3.73 -5.00
CA VAL A 47 -12.57 -4.74 -5.97
C VAL A 47 -11.48 -5.10 -6.97
N ALA A 48 -10.70 -4.11 -7.43
CA ALA A 48 -9.58 -4.35 -8.34
C ALA A 48 -8.48 -5.20 -7.66
N SER A 49 -8.17 -4.91 -6.39
CA SER A 49 -7.21 -5.71 -5.61
C SER A 49 -7.72 -7.12 -5.36
N TRP A 50 -8.99 -7.27 -4.96
CA TRP A 50 -9.63 -8.59 -4.81
C TRP A 50 -9.55 -9.43 -6.08
N ALA A 51 -9.83 -8.84 -7.25
CA ALA A 51 -9.76 -9.55 -8.53
C ALA A 51 -8.34 -10.02 -8.87
N TYR A 52 -7.31 -9.25 -8.49
CA TYR A 52 -5.91 -9.66 -8.65
C TYR A 52 -5.52 -10.77 -7.68
N ASP A 53 -5.80 -10.60 -6.38
CA ASP A 53 -5.38 -11.55 -5.35
C ASP A 53 -6.07 -12.92 -5.50
N THR A 54 -7.31 -12.94 -6.01
CA THR A 54 -8.06 -14.18 -6.30
C THR A 54 -7.81 -14.75 -7.69
N ASN A 55 -7.17 -13.99 -8.60
CA ASN A 55 -6.84 -14.43 -9.95
C ASN A 55 -5.64 -13.64 -10.50
N ILE A 56 -4.43 -14.10 -10.21
CA ILE A 56 -3.17 -13.43 -10.56
C ILE A 56 -2.93 -13.53 -12.08
N THR A 57 -3.28 -12.47 -12.80
CA THR A 57 -3.05 -12.31 -14.24
C THR A 57 -2.46 -10.93 -14.53
N GLU A 58 -1.79 -10.77 -15.68
CA GLU A 58 -1.23 -9.47 -16.09
C GLU A 58 -2.34 -8.41 -16.25
N GLU A 59 -3.50 -8.79 -16.76
CA GLU A 59 -4.64 -7.89 -16.90
C GLU A 59 -5.21 -7.45 -15.54
N ASN A 60 -5.34 -8.36 -14.56
CA ASN A 60 -5.81 -7.97 -13.24
C ASN A 60 -4.78 -7.11 -12.50
N ALA A 61 -3.47 -7.35 -12.70
CA ALA A 61 -2.41 -6.50 -12.17
C ALA A 61 -2.52 -5.07 -12.72
N ARG A 62 -2.71 -4.94 -14.04
CA ARG A 62 -2.91 -3.64 -14.69
C ARG A 62 -4.12 -2.90 -14.12
N ARG A 63 -5.26 -3.58 -13.95
CA ARG A 63 -6.48 -2.99 -13.36
C ARG A 63 -6.29 -2.56 -11.91
N GLN A 64 -5.57 -3.34 -11.12
CA GLN A 64 -5.22 -2.99 -9.74
C GLN A 64 -4.36 -1.71 -9.71
N GLU A 65 -3.33 -1.64 -10.56
CA GLU A 65 -2.46 -0.46 -10.64
C GLU A 65 -3.23 0.80 -11.07
N GLU A 66 -4.16 0.68 -12.02
CA GLU A 66 -5.05 1.78 -12.46
C GLU A 66 -5.96 2.27 -11.33
N ALA A 67 -6.60 1.35 -10.61
CA ALA A 67 -7.46 1.72 -9.49
C ALA A 67 -6.66 2.33 -8.33
N ALA A 68 -5.43 1.85 -8.09
CA ALA A 68 -4.53 2.43 -7.10
C ALA A 68 -4.11 3.87 -7.47
N LEU A 69 -3.85 4.15 -8.75
CA LEU A 69 -3.56 5.50 -9.24
C LEU A 69 -4.74 6.44 -9.04
N LEU A 70 -5.97 6.00 -9.36
CA LEU A 70 -7.17 6.80 -9.13
C LEU A 70 -7.37 7.11 -7.64
N ASN A 71 -7.14 6.12 -6.76
CA ASN A 71 -7.20 6.32 -5.32
C ASN A 71 -6.13 7.29 -4.80
N GLN A 72 -4.93 7.26 -5.39
CA GLN A 72 -3.87 8.21 -5.05
C GLN A 72 -4.18 9.63 -5.55
N GLU A 73 -4.78 9.79 -6.73
CA GLU A 73 -5.25 11.09 -7.23
C GLU A 73 -6.31 11.67 -6.30
N PHE A 74 -7.30 10.86 -5.91
CA PHE A 74 -8.33 11.23 -4.93
C PHE A 74 -7.70 11.64 -3.59
N ALA A 75 -6.79 10.83 -3.05
CA ALA A 75 -6.11 11.13 -1.79
C ALA A 75 -5.28 12.42 -1.86
N GLU A 76 -4.62 12.70 -3.00
CA GLU A 76 -3.88 13.95 -3.19
C GLU A 76 -4.80 15.16 -3.16
N VAL A 77 -5.85 15.20 -3.99
CA VAL A 77 -6.69 16.40 -4.12
C VAL A 77 -7.43 16.72 -2.83
N TRP A 78 -7.95 15.70 -2.13
CA TRP A 78 -8.64 15.88 -0.86
C TRP A 78 -7.67 16.15 0.28
N GLY A 79 -6.55 15.44 0.33
CA GLY A 79 -5.53 15.63 1.35
C GLY A 79 -4.86 17.00 1.27
N GLN A 80 -4.56 17.49 0.06
CA GLN A 80 -4.01 18.82 -0.14
C GLN A 80 -5.02 19.91 0.24
N LYS A 81 -6.29 19.75 -0.14
CA LYS A 81 -7.38 20.66 0.29
C LYS A 81 -7.52 20.70 1.81
N ALA A 82 -7.41 19.54 2.48
CA ALA A 82 -7.43 19.46 3.93
C ALA A 82 -6.22 20.20 4.55
N LYS A 83 -5.03 20.01 4.00
CA LYS A 83 -3.82 20.73 4.44
C LYS A 83 -3.99 22.24 4.29
N ASP A 84 -4.41 22.70 3.12
CA ASP A 84 -4.53 24.13 2.80
C ASP A 84 -5.53 24.86 3.71
N LEU A 85 -6.65 24.22 4.04
CA LEU A 85 -7.71 24.86 4.83
C LEU A 85 -7.55 24.66 6.34
N TYR A 86 -7.05 23.49 6.77
CA TYR A 86 -7.21 23.04 8.15
C TYR A 86 -5.91 22.80 8.90
N ASP A 87 -4.74 22.71 8.26
CA ASP A 87 -3.45 22.52 8.95
C ASP A 87 -3.22 23.47 10.13
N PRO A 88 -3.54 24.78 10.03
CA PRO A 88 -3.33 25.71 11.14
C PRO A 88 -4.29 25.54 12.33
N ILE A 89 -5.42 24.85 12.16
CA ILE A 89 -6.54 24.91 13.12
C ILE A 89 -7.09 23.54 13.55
N TRP A 90 -6.85 22.45 12.81
CA TRP A 90 -7.54 21.17 13.02
C TRP A 90 -7.33 20.58 14.40
N GLN A 91 -6.15 20.75 15.00
CA GLN A 91 -5.85 20.23 16.34
C GLN A 91 -6.72 20.85 17.43
N ASN A 92 -7.27 22.05 17.18
CA ASN A 92 -8.08 22.81 18.11
C ASN A 92 -9.58 22.66 17.88
N PHE A 93 -10.02 21.87 16.89
CA PHE A 93 -11.45 21.61 16.70
C PHE A 93 -12.04 20.98 17.95
N SER A 94 -13.26 21.36 18.28
CA SER A 94 -13.98 20.92 19.48
C SER A 94 -14.28 19.41 19.41
N ASP A 95 -14.69 18.94 18.23
CA ASP A 95 -15.06 17.53 17.99
C ASP A 95 -13.83 16.61 17.85
N PRO A 96 -13.60 15.66 18.77
CA PRO A 96 -12.47 14.72 18.69
C PRO A 96 -12.52 13.79 17.48
N ILE A 97 -13.71 13.44 16.99
CA ILE A 97 -13.87 12.58 15.81
C ILE A 97 -13.46 13.35 14.56
N LEU A 98 -13.91 14.61 14.44
CA LEU A 98 -13.51 15.48 13.35
C LEU A 98 -11.98 15.67 13.30
N ARG A 99 -11.33 15.88 14.45
CA ARG A 99 -9.85 15.95 14.53
C ARG A 99 -9.19 14.70 13.96
N ARG A 100 -9.68 13.51 14.33
CA ARG A 100 -9.15 12.23 13.86
C ARG A 100 -9.34 12.04 12.36
N VAL A 101 -10.52 12.35 11.84
CA VAL A 101 -10.79 12.22 10.40
C VAL A 101 -9.92 13.18 9.59
N ILE A 102 -9.86 14.46 9.98
CA ILE A 102 -8.99 15.44 9.31
C ILE A 102 -7.52 15.05 9.40
N SER A 103 -7.06 14.55 10.55
CA SER A 103 -5.71 14.00 10.71
C SER A 103 -5.41 12.84 9.75
N GLY A 104 -6.39 11.98 9.48
CA GLY A 104 -6.24 10.89 8.52
C GLY A 104 -6.23 11.37 7.07
N VAL A 105 -7.20 12.20 6.69
CA VAL A 105 -7.33 12.71 5.31
C VAL A 105 -6.12 13.56 4.89
N ARG A 106 -5.56 14.35 5.82
CA ARG A 106 -4.36 15.16 5.55
C ARG A 106 -3.07 14.35 5.40
N THR A 107 -3.06 13.05 5.70
CA THR A 107 -1.89 12.19 5.48
C THR A 107 -2.02 11.50 4.12
N LEU A 108 -1.25 11.97 3.14
CA LEU A 108 -1.38 11.55 1.74
C LEU A 108 -0.64 10.23 1.46
N GLY A 109 0.41 9.92 2.21
CA GLY A 109 1.27 8.77 1.98
C GLY A 109 1.81 8.75 0.54
N PRO A 110 1.70 7.63 -0.20
CA PRO A 110 2.16 7.53 -1.60
C PRO A 110 1.60 8.59 -2.55
N ALA A 111 0.44 9.20 -2.23
CA ALA A 111 -0.11 10.30 -3.02
C ALA A 111 0.76 11.57 -2.97
N ASN A 112 1.73 11.70 -2.05
CA ASN A 112 2.71 12.79 -2.09
C ASN A 112 3.76 12.66 -3.22
N LEU A 113 3.88 11.48 -3.85
CA LEU A 113 4.84 11.24 -4.91
C LEU A 113 4.34 11.84 -6.24
N PRO A 114 5.23 12.32 -7.12
CA PRO A 114 4.89 12.62 -8.51
C PRO A 114 4.28 11.39 -9.21
N VAL A 115 3.46 11.62 -10.23
CA VAL A 115 2.72 10.57 -10.96
C VAL A 115 3.62 9.42 -11.43
N GLU A 116 4.80 9.71 -11.99
CA GLU A 116 5.72 8.67 -12.46
C GLU A 116 6.24 7.81 -11.30
N LYS A 117 6.50 8.42 -10.15
CA LYS A 117 6.91 7.71 -8.93
C LYS A 117 5.77 6.94 -8.30
N ARG A 118 4.52 7.41 -8.38
CA ARG A 118 3.32 6.65 -7.97
C ARG A 118 3.16 5.38 -8.80
N GLN A 119 3.29 5.48 -10.12
CA GLN A 119 3.27 4.33 -11.01
C GLN A 119 4.38 3.33 -10.67
N GLN A 120 5.60 3.82 -10.44
CA GLN A 120 6.71 2.97 -10.00
C GLN A 120 6.42 2.28 -8.66
N TYR A 121 5.88 3.02 -7.68
CA TYR A 121 5.51 2.50 -6.37
C TYR A 121 4.47 1.36 -6.49
N ASN A 122 3.40 1.58 -7.26
CA ASN A 122 2.34 0.59 -7.46
C ASN A 122 2.86 -0.65 -8.20
N SER A 123 3.69 -0.45 -9.24
CA SER A 123 4.29 -1.56 -9.97
C SER A 123 5.28 -2.37 -9.11
N LEU A 124 6.01 -1.72 -8.20
CA LEU A 124 6.86 -2.43 -7.23
C LEU A 124 6.02 -3.31 -6.30
N LEU A 125 4.93 -2.78 -5.73
CA LEU A 125 4.02 -3.56 -4.88
C LEU A 125 3.45 -4.78 -5.62
N SER A 126 2.90 -4.57 -6.81
CA SER A 126 2.36 -5.62 -7.69
C SER A 126 3.41 -6.69 -8.00
N ASN A 127 4.63 -6.29 -8.38
CA ASN A 127 5.72 -7.23 -8.67
C ASN A 127 6.20 -8.00 -7.44
N MET A 128 6.30 -7.35 -6.28
CA MET A 128 6.70 -8.02 -5.04
C MET A 128 5.65 -9.05 -4.62
N ASN A 129 4.36 -8.70 -4.68
CA ASN A 129 3.25 -9.65 -4.42
C ASN A 129 3.31 -10.83 -5.39
N ARG A 130 3.44 -10.57 -6.70
CA ARG A 130 3.56 -11.62 -7.72
C ARG A 130 4.74 -12.56 -7.43
N ILE A 131 5.92 -12.04 -7.12
CA ILE A 131 7.10 -12.87 -6.82
C ILE A 131 6.83 -13.76 -5.61
N TYR A 132 6.31 -13.18 -4.53
CA TYR A 132 6.00 -13.94 -3.31
C TYR A 132 4.96 -15.04 -3.59
N SER A 133 3.86 -14.70 -4.25
CA SER A 133 2.71 -15.60 -4.44
C SER A 133 2.92 -16.67 -5.53
N THR A 134 3.87 -16.48 -6.44
CA THR A 134 4.13 -17.43 -7.56
C THR A 134 5.45 -18.17 -7.45
N ALA A 135 6.30 -17.85 -6.46
CA ALA A 135 7.55 -18.56 -6.24
C ALA A 135 7.31 -20.04 -5.92
N ARG A 136 8.23 -20.89 -6.40
CA ARG A 136 8.21 -22.33 -6.14
C ARG A 136 9.61 -22.86 -5.89
N VAL A 137 9.68 -23.91 -5.08
CA VAL A 137 10.92 -24.66 -4.83
C VAL A 137 10.90 -25.93 -5.66
N CYS A 138 11.79 -26.04 -6.63
CA CYS A 138 11.85 -27.17 -7.57
C CYS A 138 13.05 -28.08 -7.28
N PHE A 139 12.85 -29.39 -7.37
CA PHE A 139 13.91 -30.39 -7.21
C PHE A 139 14.98 -30.34 -8.31
N TYR A 140 16.25 -30.49 -7.91
CA TYR A 140 17.41 -30.62 -8.81
C TYR A 140 17.95 -32.06 -8.77
N PRO A 141 18.50 -32.62 -9.87
CA PRO A 141 18.79 -32.00 -11.17
C PRO A 141 17.67 -32.13 -12.22
N ASN A 142 16.62 -32.92 -11.97
CA ASN A 142 15.47 -33.03 -12.86
C ASN A 142 14.46 -31.89 -12.60
N LYS A 143 14.77 -30.71 -13.15
CA LYS A 143 13.97 -29.45 -13.09
C LYS A 143 12.51 -29.55 -13.62
N THR A 144 11.97 -30.73 -13.88
CA THR A 144 10.82 -30.89 -14.78
C THR A 144 9.62 -31.67 -14.25
N ALA A 145 9.59 -32.16 -13.01
CA ALA A 145 8.41 -32.92 -12.57
C ALA A 145 7.60 -32.27 -11.44
N ILE A 146 8.22 -31.78 -10.36
CA ILE A 146 7.48 -31.33 -9.18
C ILE A 146 8.17 -30.11 -8.57
N CYS A 147 7.42 -29.02 -8.45
CA CYS A 147 7.83 -27.84 -7.69
C CYS A 147 6.80 -27.60 -6.58
N TRP A 148 7.27 -27.22 -5.40
CA TRP A 148 6.45 -26.96 -4.23
C TRP A 148 6.13 -25.47 -4.10
N SER A 149 4.86 -25.15 -3.93
CA SER A 149 4.40 -23.81 -3.52
C SER A 149 4.58 -23.62 -2.02
N LEU A 150 4.57 -22.37 -1.56
CA LEU A 150 4.57 -22.07 -0.12
C LEU A 150 3.41 -22.78 0.59
N ASP A 151 2.20 -22.57 0.09
CA ASP A 151 0.97 -23.20 0.58
C ASP A 151 0.35 -24.04 -0.55
N PRO A 152 0.09 -25.35 -0.35
CA PRO A 152 0.23 -26.09 0.91
C PRO A 152 1.58 -26.77 1.14
N GLU A 153 2.40 -27.00 0.11
CA GLU A 153 3.46 -28.02 0.20
C GLU A 153 4.57 -27.65 1.20
N LEU A 154 5.18 -26.47 1.07
CA LEU A 154 6.29 -26.08 1.95
C LEU A 154 5.80 -25.87 3.38
N THR A 155 4.63 -25.26 3.57
CA THR A 155 3.99 -25.10 4.88
C THR A 155 3.76 -26.46 5.54
N HIS A 156 3.23 -27.44 4.81
CA HIS A 156 3.02 -28.79 5.33
C HIS A 156 4.35 -29.45 5.73
N ILE A 157 5.37 -29.38 4.86
CA ILE A 157 6.71 -29.92 5.15
C ILE A 157 7.28 -29.29 6.43
N MET A 158 7.26 -27.96 6.53
CA MET A 158 7.81 -27.22 7.67
C MET A 158 7.04 -27.50 8.97
N ALA A 159 5.73 -27.78 8.90
CA ALA A 159 4.91 -28.08 10.06
C ALA A 159 5.15 -29.49 10.62
N ILE A 160 5.10 -30.51 9.76
CA ILE A 160 5.03 -31.91 10.22
C ILE A 160 6.34 -32.69 10.07
N SER A 161 7.23 -32.30 9.16
CA SER A 161 8.47 -33.04 8.96
C SER A 161 9.37 -32.94 10.19
N ARG A 162 10.09 -34.04 10.47
CA ARG A 162 11.19 -34.09 11.45
C ARG A 162 12.52 -34.47 10.80
N ASN A 163 12.54 -34.58 9.47
CA ASN A 163 13.76 -34.83 8.72
C ASN A 163 14.50 -33.50 8.52
N TYR A 164 15.66 -33.36 9.18
CA TYR A 164 16.49 -32.16 9.11
C TYR A 164 16.85 -31.75 7.68
N ALA A 165 17.30 -32.69 6.84
CA ALA A 165 17.73 -32.38 5.48
C ALA A 165 16.58 -31.89 4.61
N LEU A 166 15.38 -32.46 4.78
CA LEU A 166 14.18 -32.01 4.09
C LEU A 166 13.74 -30.60 4.53
N LEU A 167 13.78 -30.32 5.84
CA LEU A 167 13.47 -29.00 6.38
C LEU A 167 14.46 -27.94 5.89
N LEU A 168 15.76 -28.25 5.91
CA LEU A 168 16.80 -27.36 5.39
C LEU A 168 16.59 -27.06 3.91
N TYR A 169 16.31 -28.08 3.10
CA TYR A 169 16.06 -27.91 1.67
C TYR A 169 14.83 -27.03 1.40
N ALA A 170 13.73 -27.25 2.11
CA ALA A 170 12.52 -26.44 1.99
C ALA A 170 12.76 -24.99 2.42
N TRP A 171 13.41 -24.79 3.56
CA TRP A 171 13.70 -23.46 4.11
C TRP A 171 14.64 -22.67 3.20
N GLU A 172 15.79 -23.24 2.83
CA GLU A 172 16.78 -22.58 1.97
C GLU A 172 16.20 -22.34 0.57
N GLY A 173 15.52 -23.34 0.02
CA GLY A 173 14.88 -23.24 -1.29
C GLY A 173 13.90 -22.08 -1.36
N TRP A 174 13.03 -21.93 -0.36
CA TRP A 174 12.05 -20.85 -0.31
C TRP A 174 12.72 -19.48 -0.18
N HIS A 175 13.63 -19.33 0.79
CA HIS A 175 14.30 -18.05 1.04
C HIS A 175 15.15 -17.61 -0.16
N ASN A 176 15.78 -18.53 -0.89
CA ASN A 176 16.50 -18.21 -2.11
C ASN A 176 15.55 -17.87 -3.27
N ALA A 177 14.49 -18.66 -3.48
CA ALA A 177 13.54 -18.45 -4.58
C ALA A 177 12.81 -17.11 -4.49
N VAL A 178 12.52 -16.63 -3.27
CA VAL A 178 11.78 -15.39 -3.02
C VAL A 178 12.70 -14.23 -2.68
N GLY A 179 13.66 -14.42 -1.77
CA GLY A 179 14.47 -13.34 -1.22
C GLY A 179 15.43 -12.72 -2.25
N THR A 180 16.08 -13.53 -3.08
CA THR A 180 17.02 -13.05 -4.10
C THR A 180 16.36 -12.09 -5.10
N PRO A 181 15.23 -12.45 -5.76
CA PRO A 181 14.56 -11.52 -6.68
C PRO A 181 13.83 -10.36 -6.00
N LEU A 182 13.36 -10.51 -4.75
CA LEU A 182 12.69 -9.41 -4.02
C LEU A 182 13.63 -8.30 -3.58
N LYS A 183 14.87 -8.63 -3.18
CA LYS A 183 15.81 -7.67 -2.59
C LYS A 183 15.93 -6.33 -3.34
N PRO A 184 16.22 -6.28 -4.66
CA PRO A 184 16.33 -5.00 -5.37
C PRO A 184 15.01 -4.23 -5.45
N LEU A 185 13.87 -4.92 -5.51
CA LEU A 185 12.56 -4.27 -5.53
C LEU A 185 12.24 -3.64 -4.18
N TYR A 186 12.53 -4.35 -3.09
CA TYR A 186 12.27 -3.89 -1.73
C TYR A 186 13.12 -2.66 -1.37
N GLN A 187 14.35 -2.59 -1.87
CA GLN A 187 15.21 -1.40 -1.72
C GLN A 187 14.57 -0.17 -2.38
N ASN A 188 14.12 -0.30 -3.63
CA ASN A 188 13.46 0.78 -4.35
C ASN A 188 12.13 1.18 -3.71
N PHE A 189 11.34 0.20 -3.27
CA PHE A 189 10.10 0.42 -2.53
C PHE A 189 10.35 1.23 -1.26
N THR A 190 11.35 0.85 -0.46
CA THR A 190 11.70 1.53 0.80
C THR A 190 12.08 2.99 0.55
N THR A 191 12.87 3.26 -0.50
CA THR A 191 13.23 4.63 -0.89
C THR A 191 12.00 5.47 -1.23
N LEU A 192 11.10 4.96 -2.08
CA LEU A 192 9.89 5.68 -2.48
C LEU A 192 8.90 5.86 -1.32
N SER A 193 8.73 4.83 -0.49
CA SER A 193 7.84 4.88 0.67
C SER A 193 8.31 5.94 1.66
N ASN A 194 9.62 6.00 1.96
CA ASN A 194 10.15 7.03 2.85
C ASN A 194 10.03 8.44 2.25
N GLU A 195 10.31 8.62 0.96
CA GLU A 195 10.10 9.91 0.27
C GLU A 195 8.64 10.38 0.41
N ALA A 196 7.69 9.46 0.28
CA ALA A 196 6.26 9.75 0.36
C ALA A 196 5.84 10.23 1.75
N TYR A 197 6.20 9.49 2.81
CA TYR A 197 5.81 9.83 4.19
C TYR A 197 6.63 10.97 4.80
N GLN A 198 7.84 11.24 4.30
CA GLN A 198 8.59 12.43 4.70
C GLN A 198 7.87 13.73 4.34
N LYS A 199 7.11 13.75 3.25
CA LYS A 199 6.26 14.89 2.86
C LYS A 199 5.01 15.06 3.74
N ASP A 200 4.67 14.07 4.56
CA ASP A 200 3.66 14.18 5.62
C ASP A 200 4.25 14.54 6.99
N GLY A 201 5.57 14.74 7.08
CA GLY A 201 6.26 15.17 8.29
C GLY A 201 6.82 14.03 9.17
N PHE A 202 6.79 12.79 8.71
CA PHE A 202 7.42 11.66 9.40
C PHE A 202 8.90 11.51 9.00
N SER A 203 9.75 10.96 9.88
CA SER A 203 11.17 10.71 9.53
C SER A 203 11.31 9.64 8.44
N ASP A 204 10.45 8.63 8.50
CA ASP A 204 10.41 7.45 7.66
C ASP A 204 9.03 6.77 7.76
N THR A 205 8.81 5.77 6.91
CA THR A 205 7.57 4.98 6.90
C THR A 205 7.33 4.26 8.23
N GLY A 206 8.40 3.85 8.93
CA GLY A 206 8.29 3.17 10.22
C GLY A 206 7.79 4.10 11.32
N ALA A 207 8.22 5.37 11.33
CA ALA A 207 7.69 6.38 12.24
C ALA A 207 6.20 6.64 12.02
N TYR A 208 5.76 6.66 10.76
CA TYR A 208 4.33 6.70 10.43
C TYR A 208 3.57 5.48 10.98
N TRP A 209 4.08 4.27 10.80
CA TRP A 209 3.41 3.07 11.34
C TRP A 209 3.32 3.07 12.88
N ARG A 210 4.38 3.52 13.56
CA ARG A 210 4.37 3.63 15.03
C ARG A 210 3.42 4.73 15.52
N SER A 211 3.15 5.77 14.72
CA SER A 211 2.28 6.87 15.16
C SER A 211 0.83 6.46 15.37
N TRP A 212 0.38 5.34 14.79
CA TRP A 212 -0.97 4.80 14.96
C TRP A 212 -1.29 4.40 16.40
N TYR A 213 -0.26 4.14 17.21
CA TYR A 213 -0.42 3.78 18.62
C TYR A 213 -0.55 5.01 19.53
N GLU A 214 -0.34 6.22 19.00
CA GLU A 214 -0.45 7.49 19.75
C GLU A 214 0.34 7.49 21.09
N SER A 215 1.41 6.67 21.19
CA SER A 215 2.25 6.55 22.39
C SER A 215 3.68 7.03 22.10
N PRO A 216 4.17 8.07 22.81
CA PRO A 216 5.55 8.54 22.68
C PRO A 216 6.61 7.50 23.11
N THR A 217 6.23 6.52 23.94
CA THR A 217 7.12 5.49 24.51
C THR A 217 6.85 4.10 23.92
N PHE A 218 6.18 4.04 22.77
CA PHE A 218 5.69 2.78 22.21
C PHE A 218 6.77 1.71 22.04
N VAL A 219 8.00 2.11 21.67
CA VAL A 219 9.09 1.16 21.46
C VAL A 219 9.60 0.65 22.81
N GLU A 220 9.79 1.55 23.77
CA GLU A 220 10.24 1.23 25.13
C GLU A 220 9.24 0.36 25.89
N ASP A 221 7.94 0.49 25.60
CA ASP A 221 6.89 -0.31 26.26
C ASP A 221 6.80 -1.76 25.74
N LEU A 222 7.44 -2.08 24.59
CA LEU A 222 7.42 -3.41 23.95
C LEU A 222 8.69 -4.24 24.18
N GLU A 223 9.80 -3.60 24.53
CA GLU A 223 11.10 -4.23 24.81
C GLU A 223 11.19 -4.76 26.26
#